data_AF-A0A2S9YAX2-F1
#
_entry.id   AF-A0A2S9YAX2-F1
#
_cell.length_a   1.000
_cell.length_b   1.000
_cell.length_c   1.000
_cell.angle_alpha   90.00
_cell.angle_beta   90.00
_cell.angle_gamma   90.00
#
_symmetry.space_group_name_H-M   'P 1'
#
loop_
_entity.id
_entity.type
_entity.pdbx_description
1 polymer ?
#
loop_
_entity_poly.entity_id
_entity_poly.type
_entity_poly.pdbx_seq_one_letter_code
_entity_poly.pdbx_strand_id
1 'polypeptide(L)'
;MRRSFALLTVLALVFACSDDGGNGGDSSATGSETGSGDGDGDGNSGSEDNTETAEGTGDGDGDPGDGDGDGDTGDGDGDTGDGDGDTGDGDGDGDGDTGDGDGDGDGDGDGDGDGDTGDGDGDPDADPLWVNPNLWYSVEDRLIYIEIDPDDGSVVQLVASTILTPLIDGQNGLTMLEDGSLVGSRESAGATQIFHVPEPPTMGEDIEVDILGTVPDGLRIEALYTDCQGLVYLMDTGVDVGSSEGNRLLRFTGDYLAGDLSYEVITDLEMASVADIDDMGPGIDDMGEVTDGLGFAIDSGTVYEMDYNTGTAVEIGNGGTWGIHVLGGPLFNDDTARLYILNSDADLFEADPNDLSLSDVLVTGPTPNGNAYPGWSGLAGPLTECESTLPDPQ
;
A
#
# COMPACT_ATOMS: atom_id res chain seq x y z
N MET A 1 -34.21 -14.79 -50.49
CA MET A 1 -34.56 -16.20 -50.80
C MET A 1 -33.30 -17.03 -50.52
N ARG A 2 -33.33 -17.89 -49.47
CA ARG A 2 -32.30 -18.89 -49.08
C ARG A 2 -30.99 -18.30 -48.49
N ARG A 3 -30.38 -18.82 -47.41
CA ARG A 3 -30.61 -20.00 -46.56
C ARG A 3 -29.82 -19.83 -45.26
N SER A 4 -30.47 -19.99 -44.11
CA SER A 4 -29.83 -20.23 -42.80
C SER A 4 -29.21 -21.62 -42.76
N PHE A 5 -28.02 -21.75 -42.17
CA PHE A 5 -27.45 -23.01 -41.72
C PHE A 5 -27.12 -22.88 -40.23
N ALA A 6 -27.93 -23.53 -39.40
CA ALA A 6 -27.62 -23.81 -38.01
C ALA A 6 -26.86 -25.14 -37.97
N LEU A 7 -25.70 -25.18 -37.32
CA LEU A 7 -24.96 -26.40 -37.03
C LEU A 7 -24.96 -26.60 -35.51
N LEU A 8 -25.84 -27.49 -35.07
CA LEU A 8 -25.97 -27.98 -33.71
C LEU A 8 -25.02 -29.18 -33.57
N THR A 9 -23.99 -29.08 -32.71
CA THR A 9 -23.10 -30.21 -32.39
C THR A 9 -23.27 -30.56 -30.92
N VAL A 10 -23.96 -31.69 -30.68
CA VAL A 10 -24.10 -32.35 -29.38
C VAL A 10 -22.95 -33.35 -29.26
N LEU A 11 -22.13 -33.25 -28.21
CA LEU A 11 -21.18 -34.30 -27.85
C LEU A 11 -21.34 -34.62 -26.36
N ALA A 12 -22.04 -35.73 -26.10
CA ALA A 12 -22.11 -36.37 -24.80
C ALA A 12 -21.21 -37.62 -24.84
N LEU A 13 -20.25 -37.71 -23.92
CA LEU A 13 -19.48 -38.92 -23.66
C LEU A 13 -19.38 -39.14 -22.15
N VAL A 14 -20.04 -40.21 -21.70
CA VAL A 14 -20.02 -40.74 -20.35
C VAL A 14 -19.07 -41.94 -20.37
N PHE A 15 -18.07 -41.98 -19.49
CA PHE A 15 -17.35 -43.22 -19.18
C PHE A 15 -17.25 -43.38 -17.66
N ALA A 16 -18.02 -44.34 -17.18
CA ALA A 16 -17.92 -44.94 -15.86
C ALA A 16 -16.77 -45.97 -15.85
N CYS A 17 -15.99 -46.01 -14.78
CA CYS A 17 -15.26 -47.21 -14.37
C CYS A 17 -15.58 -47.49 -12.91
N SER A 18 -16.20 -48.65 -12.74
CA SER A 18 -16.48 -49.39 -11.52
C SER A 18 -15.26 -50.28 -11.26
N ASP A 19 -14.79 -50.34 -10.02
CA ASP A 19 -14.06 -51.50 -9.51
C ASP A 19 -14.54 -51.80 -8.10
N ASP A 20 -14.95 -53.05 -7.90
CA ASP A 20 -15.67 -53.60 -6.76
C ASP A 20 -14.90 -54.81 -6.21
N GLY A 21 -14.72 -54.84 -4.89
CA GLY A 21 -14.45 -56.05 -4.10
C GLY A 21 -12.96 -56.39 -3.92
N GLY A 22 -12.44 -56.59 -2.72
CA GLY A 22 -13.04 -56.95 -1.45
C GLY A 22 -12.21 -58.09 -0.84
N ASN A 23 -11.68 -57.92 0.37
CA ASN A 23 -11.34 -59.07 1.22
C ASN A 23 -11.36 -58.66 2.69
N GLY A 24 -12.31 -59.21 3.44
CA GLY A 24 -12.43 -59.07 4.88
C GLY A 24 -11.72 -60.18 5.65
N GLY A 25 -11.64 -59.97 6.97
CA GLY A 25 -11.13 -60.90 7.99
C GLY A 25 -9.80 -60.38 8.57
N ASP A 26 -9.56 -60.32 9.89
CA ASP A 26 -10.25 -60.94 11.01
C ASP A 26 -9.72 -60.30 12.32
N SER A 27 -10.64 -60.12 13.27
CA SER A 27 -10.54 -60.24 14.73
C SER A 27 -9.22 -60.01 15.50
N SER A 28 -9.38 -59.16 16.54
CA SER A 28 -8.92 -59.42 17.92
C SER A 28 -7.42 -59.33 18.24
N ALA A 29 -7.02 -58.21 18.85
CA ALA A 29 -6.14 -58.22 20.02
C ALA A 29 -6.24 -56.90 20.80
N THR A 30 -6.67 -57.02 22.05
CA THR A 30 -6.47 -56.09 23.16
C THR A 30 -4.98 -55.80 23.39
N GLY A 31 -4.61 -54.54 23.55
CA GLY A 31 -3.26 -54.15 23.95
C GLY A 31 -3.19 -52.68 24.36
N SER A 32 -3.45 -52.44 25.65
CA SER A 32 -3.15 -51.19 26.35
C SER A 32 -1.65 -51.12 26.61
N GLU A 33 -0.97 -50.11 26.11
CA GLU A 33 0.37 -49.73 26.57
C GLU A 33 0.43 -48.21 26.70
N THR A 34 0.40 -47.73 27.94
CA THR A 34 0.77 -46.39 28.36
C THR A 34 2.29 -46.31 28.40
N GLY A 35 2.89 -45.49 27.54
CA GLY A 35 4.34 -45.24 27.55
C GLY A 35 4.64 -43.79 27.88
N SER A 36 4.93 -43.50 29.14
CA SER A 36 5.59 -42.27 29.59
C SER A 36 7.05 -42.30 29.14
N GLY A 37 7.49 -41.27 28.43
CA GLY A 37 8.88 -41.09 28.01
C GLY A 37 9.47 -39.83 28.63
N ASP A 38 10.00 -39.97 29.85
CA ASP A 38 10.82 -38.96 30.53
C ASP A 38 12.24 -39.06 29.95
N GLY A 39 12.63 -38.09 29.13
CA GLY A 39 13.90 -38.03 28.43
C GLY A 39 14.83 -36.95 28.99
N ASP A 40 15.27 -37.12 30.24
CA ASP A 40 16.33 -36.32 30.85
C ASP A 40 17.69 -36.72 30.24
N GLY A 41 18.23 -35.85 29.41
CA GLY A 41 19.50 -36.02 28.69
C GLY A 41 20.56 -35.02 29.13
N ASP A 42 21.00 -35.11 30.37
CA ASP A 42 22.14 -34.36 30.91
C ASP A 42 23.46 -34.80 30.26
N GLY A 43 24.00 -33.94 29.40
CA GLY A 43 25.30 -34.11 28.73
C GLY A 43 26.31 -33.04 29.13
N ASN A 44 26.69 -33.00 30.40
CA ASN A 44 27.76 -32.18 30.95
C ASN A 44 29.16 -32.76 30.64
N SER A 45 30.00 -31.99 29.93
CA SER A 45 31.48 -31.99 30.00
C SER A 45 31.97 -30.83 29.13
N GLY A 46 32.64 -29.77 29.58
CA GLY A 46 33.59 -29.61 30.67
C GLY A 46 34.91 -29.07 30.08
N SER A 47 35.16 -27.77 30.22
CA SER A 47 36.47 -27.09 30.16
C SER A 47 36.24 -25.67 30.72
N GLU A 48 36.39 -25.43 32.04
CA GLU A 48 37.64 -25.05 32.72
C GLU A 48 38.36 -23.87 32.03
N ASP A 49 38.80 -22.78 32.67
CA ASP A 49 38.78 -22.29 34.07
C ASP A 49 39.49 -20.91 34.07
N ASN A 50 39.31 -20.11 35.13
CA ASN A 50 40.02 -18.87 35.56
C ASN A 50 39.69 -17.53 34.88
N THR A 51 39.42 -16.41 35.57
CA THR A 51 39.87 -15.99 36.93
C THR A 51 39.07 -14.76 37.44
N GLU A 52 38.65 -14.84 38.71
CA GLU A 52 38.58 -13.83 39.80
C GLU A 52 37.77 -12.51 39.68
N THR A 53 36.71 -12.29 40.49
CA THR A 53 36.59 -11.94 41.94
C THR A 53 36.48 -10.42 42.18
N ALA A 54 35.28 -9.92 42.48
CA ALA A 54 35.08 -8.82 43.44
C ALA A 54 33.60 -8.74 43.87
N GLU A 55 33.35 -9.15 45.12
CA GLU A 55 32.08 -9.01 45.81
C GLU A 55 31.80 -7.56 46.22
N GLY A 56 30.52 -7.18 46.22
CA GLY A 56 30.03 -5.93 46.79
C GLY A 56 28.56 -6.06 47.16
N THR A 57 28.27 -6.66 48.32
CA THR A 57 26.95 -6.69 48.97
C THR A 57 26.60 -5.33 49.56
N GLY A 58 25.40 -4.83 49.30
CA GLY A 58 24.85 -3.64 49.94
C GLY A 58 23.34 -3.78 50.13
N ASP A 59 22.95 -4.24 51.32
CA ASP A 59 21.58 -4.28 51.81
C ASP A 59 21.13 -2.86 52.22
N GLY A 60 19.98 -2.42 51.73
CA GLY A 60 19.40 -1.11 52.01
C GLY A 60 17.88 -1.16 52.13
N ASP A 61 17.41 -1.58 53.30
CA ASP A 61 16.03 -1.45 53.76
C ASP A 61 15.59 0.04 53.83
N GLY A 62 14.37 0.36 53.39
CA GLY A 62 13.82 1.70 53.54
C GLY A 62 12.37 1.88 53.05
N ASP A 63 11.44 1.35 53.85
CA ASP A 63 10.01 1.70 54.08
C ASP A 63 9.02 2.13 52.95
N PRO A 64 7.75 1.69 53.05
CA PRO A 64 6.65 2.11 52.17
C PRO A 64 6.04 3.44 52.64
N GLY A 65 5.93 4.41 51.73
CA GLY A 65 5.26 5.68 51.97
C GLY A 65 3.89 5.72 51.29
N ASP A 66 2.84 5.56 52.09
CA ASP A 66 1.47 5.93 51.75
C ASP A 66 1.36 7.45 51.62
N GLY A 67 0.83 7.93 50.50
CA GLY A 67 0.67 9.35 50.19
C GLY A 67 -0.71 9.64 49.63
N ASP A 68 -1.71 9.68 50.50
CA ASP A 68 -3.02 10.27 50.26
C ASP A 68 -2.86 11.78 50.01
N GLY A 69 -3.13 12.21 48.78
CA GLY A 69 -3.08 13.61 48.34
C GLY A 69 -4.45 14.12 47.94
N ASP A 70 -5.36 14.23 48.91
CA ASP A 70 -6.63 14.95 48.76
C ASP A 70 -6.32 16.45 48.62
N GLY A 71 -6.59 17.00 47.43
CA GLY A 71 -6.34 18.40 47.09
C GLY A 71 -7.50 19.03 46.34
N ASP A 72 -8.70 19.02 46.93
CA ASP A 72 -9.76 19.95 46.57
C ASP A 72 -9.31 21.38 46.88
N THR A 73 -9.14 22.22 45.85
CA THR A 73 -9.48 23.66 45.87
C THR A 73 -9.36 24.25 44.47
N GLY A 74 -10.46 24.74 43.89
CA GLY A 74 -10.36 25.73 42.82
C GLY A 74 -11.55 25.84 41.88
N ASP A 75 -12.71 26.26 42.39
CA ASP A 75 -13.79 26.84 41.58
C ASP A 75 -13.26 28.12 40.91
N GLY A 76 -13.14 28.09 39.58
CA GLY A 76 -12.69 29.21 38.76
C GLY A 76 -13.77 29.64 37.77
N ASP A 77 -14.92 30.08 38.27
CA ASP A 77 -15.89 30.87 37.50
C ASP A 77 -15.24 32.20 37.11
N GLY A 78 -14.94 32.33 35.81
CA GLY A 78 -14.31 33.49 35.20
C GLY A 78 -15.13 34.07 34.05
N ASP A 79 -16.43 34.29 34.25
CA ASP A 79 -17.21 35.20 33.42
C ASP A 79 -16.72 36.65 33.63
N THR A 80 -15.95 37.18 32.69
CA THR A 80 -15.89 38.63 32.41
C THR A 80 -15.30 38.88 31.03
N GLY A 81 -16.09 39.45 30.12
CA GLY A 81 -15.51 40.24 29.02
C GLY A 81 -16.31 40.35 27.74
N ASP A 82 -17.52 40.91 27.80
CA ASP A 82 -18.15 41.55 26.63
C ASP A 82 -17.25 42.71 26.17
N GLY A 83 -16.53 42.49 25.07
CA GLY A 83 -15.66 43.47 24.42
C GLY A 83 -16.29 44.00 23.13
N ASP A 84 -17.40 44.73 23.26
CA ASP A 84 -17.82 45.68 22.22
C ASP A 84 -16.77 46.79 22.11
N GLY A 85 -16.10 46.88 20.96
CA GLY A 85 -15.02 47.84 20.74
C GLY A 85 -14.77 48.14 19.27
N ASP A 86 -15.57 49.08 18.76
CA ASP A 86 -15.24 50.05 17.71
C ASP A 86 -15.23 49.61 16.24
N THR A 87 -16.36 49.90 15.59
CA THR A 87 -16.48 50.33 14.20
C THR A 87 -15.48 51.46 13.89
N GLY A 88 -14.42 51.15 13.16
CA GLY A 88 -13.53 52.12 12.56
C GLY A 88 -13.97 52.46 11.14
N ASP A 89 -14.73 53.55 11.00
CA ASP A 89 -14.96 54.23 9.73
C ASP A 89 -13.63 54.83 9.24
N GLY A 90 -13.04 54.19 8.23
CA GLY A 90 -11.86 54.66 7.51
C GLY A 90 -12.24 55.23 6.15
N ASP A 91 -12.74 56.45 6.12
CA ASP A 91 -12.84 57.27 4.92
C ASP A 91 -11.42 57.54 4.36
N GLY A 92 -11.12 56.93 3.22
CA GLY A 92 -9.89 57.13 2.46
C GLY A 92 -10.19 57.57 1.04
N ASP A 93 -10.63 58.83 0.89
CA ASP A 93 -10.69 59.53 -0.39
C ASP A 93 -9.27 59.67 -0.95
N GLY A 94 -8.97 58.89 -1.98
CA GLY A 94 -7.72 58.90 -2.72
C GLY A 94 -7.97 59.09 -4.21
N ASP A 95 -8.32 60.32 -4.58
CA ASP A 95 -8.37 60.79 -5.97
C ASP A 95 -7.01 60.59 -6.66
N GLY A 96 -7.01 59.87 -7.78
CA GLY A 96 -5.82 59.62 -8.60
C GLY A 96 -6.19 59.28 -10.03
N ASP A 97 -6.72 60.26 -10.76
CA ASP A 97 -6.95 60.23 -12.20
C ASP A 97 -5.70 59.81 -13.01
N THR A 98 -5.99 59.38 -14.24
CA THR A 98 -5.15 59.30 -15.46
C THR A 98 -4.55 57.95 -15.82
N GLY A 99 -5.24 57.24 -16.72
CA GLY A 99 -4.69 56.11 -17.44
C GLY A 99 -5.64 55.54 -18.49
N ASP A 100 -6.06 56.38 -19.46
CA ASP A 100 -6.69 55.92 -20.70
C ASP A 100 -5.64 55.11 -21.49
N GLY A 101 -5.63 53.79 -21.26
CA GLY A 101 -4.84 52.83 -22.01
C GLY A 101 -5.76 52.02 -22.91
N ASP A 102 -6.08 52.58 -24.07
CA ASP A 102 -6.65 51.86 -25.22
C ASP A 102 -5.61 50.83 -25.70
N GLY A 103 -5.60 49.67 -25.04
CA GLY A 103 -4.85 48.49 -25.45
C GLY A 103 -5.76 47.54 -26.21
N ASP A 104 -5.98 47.83 -27.50
CA ASP A 104 -6.45 46.86 -28.48
C ASP A 104 -5.37 45.78 -28.65
N GLY A 105 -5.32 44.88 -27.67
CA GLY A 105 -4.52 43.67 -27.72
C GLY A 105 -5.42 42.55 -28.19
N ASP A 106 -5.35 42.26 -29.49
CA ASP A 106 -5.81 41.02 -30.12
C ASP A 106 -4.98 39.84 -29.59
N GLY A 107 -5.13 39.57 -28.28
CA GLY A 107 -4.59 38.40 -27.63
C GLY A 107 -5.50 37.24 -27.97
N ASP A 108 -5.18 36.58 -29.08
CA ASP A 108 -5.47 35.17 -29.31
C ASP A 108 -4.75 34.35 -28.21
N GLY A 109 -5.21 34.54 -26.97
CA GLY A 109 -4.77 33.80 -25.79
C GLY A 109 -5.35 32.43 -25.92
N ASP A 110 -4.56 31.58 -26.57
CA ASP A 110 -4.62 30.14 -26.62
C ASP A 110 -5.31 29.60 -25.38
N GLY A 111 -6.47 28.95 -25.60
CA GLY A 111 -7.27 28.36 -24.56
C GLY A 111 -6.39 27.63 -23.57
N ASP A 112 -6.54 28.02 -22.31
CA ASP A 112 -6.07 27.25 -21.18
C ASP A 112 -6.67 25.86 -21.38
N GLY A 113 -5.87 24.95 -21.93
CA GLY A 113 -6.21 23.55 -22.08
C GLY A 113 -6.34 22.99 -20.68
N ASP A 114 -7.54 23.13 -20.13
CA ASP A 114 -8.19 22.08 -19.37
C ASP A 114 -7.96 20.79 -20.16
N GLY A 115 -6.91 20.07 -19.76
CA GLY A 115 -6.54 18.78 -20.33
C GLY A 115 -7.76 17.90 -20.23
N ASP A 116 -8.39 17.66 -21.38
CA ASP A 116 -9.46 16.68 -21.55
C ASP A 116 -9.00 15.38 -20.88
N THR A 117 -9.57 15.07 -19.71
CA THR A 117 -9.40 13.79 -19.03
C THR A 117 -10.28 12.72 -19.68
N GLY A 118 -10.28 12.69 -21.03
CA GLY A 118 -10.99 11.70 -21.83
C GLY A 118 -12.52 11.88 -21.82
N ASP A 119 -13.05 12.73 -22.71
CA ASP A 119 -14.48 12.82 -23.00
C ASP A 119 -15.02 11.64 -23.85
N GLY A 120 -14.27 10.53 -23.91
CA GLY A 120 -14.67 9.31 -24.59
C GLY A 120 -14.57 9.37 -26.12
N ASP A 121 -13.85 10.34 -26.69
CA ASP A 121 -13.58 10.42 -28.13
C ASP A 121 -12.42 9.51 -28.60
N GLY A 122 -11.83 8.75 -27.67
CA GLY A 122 -11.00 7.59 -27.95
C GLY A 122 -9.62 8.01 -28.43
N ASP A 123 -8.82 8.57 -27.51
CA ASP A 123 -7.38 8.67 -27.70
C ASP A 123 -6.86 7.27 -28.06
N PRO A 124 -6.46 7.03 -29.32
CA PRO A 124 -6.24 5.68 -29.82
C PRO A 124 -4.99 5.01 -29.25
N ASP A 125 -4.27 5.69 -28.34
CA ASP A 125 -2.94 5.27 -27.88
C ASP A 125 -2.85 5.08 -26.34
N ALA A 126 -3.94 5.20 -25.57
CA ALA A 126 -3.91 4.89 -24.14
C ALA A 126 -3.59 3.40 -23.89
N ASP A 127 -2.65 3.12 -22.98
CA ASP A 127 -2.26 1.75 -22.68
C ASP A 127 -3.46 0.95 -22.12
N PRO A 128 -3.73 -0.27 -22.62
CA PRO A 128 -4.82 -1.10 -22.10
C PRO A 128 -4.77 -1.35 -20.59
N LEU A 129 -3.59 -1.35 -19.96
CA LEU A 129 -3.43 -1.51 -18.52
C LEU A 129 -3.85 -0.27 -17.74
N TRP A 130 -3.87 0.89 -18.40
CA TRP A 130 -4.28 2.15 -17.78
C TRP A 130 -5.81 2.34 -17.78
N VAL A 131 -6.51 1.72 -18.72
CA VAL A 131 -7.96 1.92 -18.94
C VAL A 131 -8.84 0.76 -18.50
N ASN A 132 -8.27 -0.32 -17.96
CA ASN A 132 -9.01 -1.45 -17.40
C ASN A 132 -8.69 -1.59 -15.91
N PRO A 133 -9.68 -1.90 -15.05
CA PRO A 133 -9.41 -2.07 -13.62
C PRO A 133 -8.57 -3.33 -13.41
N ASN A 134 -7.38 -3.15 -12.84
CA ASN A 134 -6.47 -4.25 -12.55
C ASN A 134 -5.56 -3.91 -11.37
N LEU A 135 -5.09 -4.95 -10.69
CA LEU A 135 -4.18 -4.83 -9.56
C LEU A 135 -2.96 -5.72 -9.75
N TRP A 136 -1.86 -5.30 -9.13
CA TRP A 136 -0.59 -5.97 -9.13
C TRP A 136 -0.01 -6.03 -7.74
N TYR A 137 0.63 -7.15 -7.42
CA TYR A 137 1.51 -7.24 -6.27
C TYR A 137 2.64 -8.23 -6.59
N SER A 138 3.71 -8.21 -5.80
CA SER A 138 4.92 -8.97 -6.10
C SER A 138 5.58 -9.52 -4.84
N VAL A 139 5.74 -10.84 -4.77
CA VAL A 139 6.33 -11.52 -3.61
C VAL A 139 7.42 -12.47 -4.09
N GLU A 140 8.61 -12.37 -3.50
CA GLU A 140 9.81 -13.15 -3.89
C GLU A 140 10.10 -13.09 -5.40
N ASP A 141 10.01 -14.23 -6.10
CA ASP A 141 10.23 -14.38 -7.53
C ASP A 141 8.92 -14.35 -8.34
N ARG A 142 7.84 -13.80 -7.77
CA ARG A 142 6.53 -13.78 -8.42
C ARG A 142 5.99 -12.37 -8.60
N LEU A 143 5.46 -12.12 -9.79
CA LEU A 143 4.60 -10.99 -10.10
C LEU A 143 3.19 -11.50 -10.34
N ILE A 144 2.21 -10.92 -9.65
CA ILE A 144 0.82 -11.36 -9.70
C ILE A 144 -0.02 -10.26 -10.33
N TYR A 145 -0.78 -10.65 -11.36
CA TYR A 145 -1.78 -9.84 -12.04
C TYR A 145 -3.16 -10.25 -11.57
N ILE A 146 -4.01 -9.27 -11.27
CA ILE A 146 -5.41 -9.47 -10.91
C ILE A 146 -6.26 -8.60 -11.83
N GLU A 147 -7.07 -9.23 -12.68
CA GLU A 147 -8.07 -8.52 -13.48
C GLU A 147 -9.35 -8.36 -12.68
N ILE A 148 -9.87 -7.13 -12.65
CA ILE A 148 -11.10 -6.78 -11.94
C ILE A 148 -12.22 -6.57 -12.96
N ASP A 149 -13.44 -6.96 -12.61
CA ASP A 149 -14.61 -6.79 -13.46
C ASP A 149 -15.11 -5.33 -13.34
N PRO A 150 -15.13 -4.55 -14.43
CA PRO A 150 -15.63 -3.18 -14.39
C PRO A 150 -17.13 -3.08 -14.05
N ASP A 151 -17.91 -4.16 -14.17
CA ASP A 151 -19.34 -4.15 -13.85
C ASP A 151 -19.62 -4.14 -12.34
N ASP A 152 -18.79 -4.79 -11.53
CA ASP A 152 -19.08 -4.98 -10.10
C ASP A 152 -17.87 -4.99 -9.15
N GLY A 153 -16.64 -4.85 -9.66
CA GLY A 153 -15.42 -4.88 -8.83
C GLY A 153 -14.96 -6.28 -8.42
N SER A 154 -15.62 -7.35 -8.88
CA SER A 154 -15.20 -8.71 -8.58
C SER A 154 -13.96 -9.13 -9.37
N VAL A 155 -13.26 -10.18 -8.94
CA VAL A 155 -12.06 -10.66 -9.63
C VAL A 155 -12.44 -11.55 -10.83
N VAL A 156 -11.98 -11.17 -12.03
CA VAL A 156 -12.14 -11.94 -13.27
C VAL A 156 -11.10 -13.06 -13.36
N GLN A 157 -9.84 -12.73 -13.11
CA GLN A 157 -8.74 -13.68 -13.07
C GLN A 157 -7.62 -13.23 -12.14
N LEU A 158 -6.88 -14.22 -11.65
CA LEU A 158 -5.60 -14.04 -11.00
C LEU A 158 -4.56 -14.88 -11.74
N VAL A 159 -3.45 -14.25 -12.08
CA VAL A 159 -2.38 -14.84 -12.87
C VAL A 159 -1.05 -14.55 -12.21
N ALA A 160 -0.20 -15.58 -12.10
CA ALA A 160 1.13 -15.44 -11.54
C ALA A 160 2.20 -15.71 -12.60
N SER A 161 3.13 -14.77 -12.70
CA SER A 161 4.32 -14.82 -13.55
C SER A 161 5.57 -14.98 -12.68
N THR A 162 6.62 -15.58 -13.24
CA THR A 162 7.89 -15.85 -12.53
C THR A 162 8.95 -14.88 -12.98
N ILE A 163 9.53 -14.11 -12.05
CA ILE A 163 10.66 -13.22 -12.30
C ILE A 163 11.95 -14.05 -12.30
N LEU A 164 12.60 -14.16 -13.45
CA LEU A 164 13.85 -14.90 -13.60
C LEU A 164 15.08 -14.11 -13.14
N THR A 165 14.98 -12.78 -13.19
CA THR A 165 16.05 -11.90 -12.72
C THR A 165 16.20 -12.03 -11.21
N PRO A 166 17.41 -12.32 -10.69
CA PRO A 166 17.60 -12.44 -9.25
C PRO A 166 17.34 -11.10 -8.54
N LEU A 167 16.34 -11.10 -7.66
CA LEU A 167 16.01 -9.98 -6.77
C LEU A 167 16.58 -10.21 -5.36
N ILE A 168 16.76 -9.13 -4.62
CA ILE A 168 16.98 -9.22 -3.17
C ILE A 168 15.69 -9.75 -2.53
N ASP A 169 15.85 -10.67 -1.57
CA ASP A 169 14.74 -11.21 -0.77
C ASP A 169 14.30 -10.18 0.27
N GLY A 170 12.99 -9.97 0.41
CA GLY A 170 12.45 -8.90 1.25
C GLY A 170 11.06 -8.41 0.89
N GLN A 171 10.59 -7.43 1.68
CA GLN A 171 9.34 -6.72 1.45
C GLN A 171 9.37 -5.97 0.13
N ASN A 172 8.20 -5.78 -0.47
CA ASN A 172 8.08 -5.14 -1.76
C ASN A 172 7.03 -4.06 -1.79
N GLY A 173 7.44 -2.82 -2.08
CA GLY A 173 6.56 -1.81 -2.62
C GLY A 173 6.41 -2.03 -4.12
N LEU A 174 5.24 -1.72 -4.66
CA LEU A 174 4.99 -1.77 -6.11
C LEU A 174 4.15 -0.56 -6.48
N THR A 175 4.42 0.01 -7.65
CA THR A 175 3.58 1.06 -8.22
C THR A 175 3.52 0.93 -9.74
N MET A 176 2.49 1.53 -10.34
CA MET A 176 2.27 1.55 -11.78
C MET A 176 2.52 2.96 -12.32
N LEU A 177 3.23 3.04 -13.44
CA LEU A 177 3.45 4.28 -14.17
C LEU A 177 2.36 4.49 -15.22
N GLU A 178 2.20 5.71 -15.70
CA GLU A 178 1.19 6.09 -16.72
C GLU A 178 1.31 5.28 -18.03
N ASP A 179 2.50 4.80 -18.36
CA ASP A 179 2.73 3.93 -19.52
C ASP A 179 2.36 2.45 -19.28
N GLY A 180 1.75 2.14 -18.14
CA GLY A 180 1.35 0.78 -17.74
C GLY A 180 2.51 -0.08 -17.21
N SER A 181 3.75 0.41 -17.24
CA SER A 181 4.89 -0.32 -16.67
C SER A 181 4.88 -0.27 -15.14
N LEU A 182 5.62 -1.18 -14.50
CA LEU A 182 5.66 -1.28 -13.02
C LEU A 182 7.05 -0.96 -12.49
N VAL A 183 7.11 -0.20 -11.40
CA VAL A 183 8.32 -0.01 -10.60
C VAL A 183 8.11 -0.71 -9.26
N GLY A 184 9.06 -1.55 -8.87
CA GLY A 184 9.04 -2.26 -7.61
C GLY A 184 10.27 -2.00 -6.76
N SER A 185 10.11 -2.09 -5.44
CA SER A 185 11.18 -2.08 -4.46
C SER A 185 11.36 -3.47 -3.85
N ARG A 186 12.58 -3.82 -3.45
CA ARG A 186 12.88 -4.97 -2.59
C ARG A 186 13.70 -4.48 -1.42
N GLU A 187 13.02 -4.30 -0.29
CA GLU A 187 13.60 -3.85 0.96
C GLU A 187 14.36 -4.99 1.64
N SER A 188 15.54 -4.71 2.17
CA SER A 188 16.22 -5.61 3.08
C SER A 188 16.92 -4.80 4.16
N ALA A 189 17.27 -5.45 5.27
CA ALA A 189 17.86 -4.82 6.46
C ALA A 189 19.09 -3.90 6.25
N GLY A 190 19.68 -3.82 5.04
CA GLY A 190 20.76 -2.89 4.75
C GLY A 190 20.64 -2.07 3.47
N ALA A 191 19.59 -2.27 2.67
CA ALA A 191 19.41 -1.59 1.38
C ALA A 191 18.07 -1.94 0.74
N THR A 192 17.57 -1.01 -0.09
CA THR A 192 16.45 -1.25 -0.99
C THR A 192 16.92 -1.33 -2.44
N GLN A 193 16.64 -2.44 -3.12
CA GLN A 193 16.82 -2.56 -4.57
C GLN A 193 15.58 -2.07 -5.31
N ILE A 194 15.75 -1.31 -6.38
CA ILE A 194 14.67 -0.90 -7.29
C ILE A 194 14.76 -1.71 -8.58
N PHE A 195 13.62 -2.21 -9.05
CA PHE A 195 13.48 -2.91 -10.32
C PHE A 195 12.31 -2.33 -11.13
N HIS A 196 12.37 -2.52 -12.45
CA HIS A 196 11.35 -2.06 -13.39
C HIS A 196 10.87 -3.24 -14.24
N VAL A 197 9.56 -3.30 -14.46
CA VAL A 197 8.90 -4.25 -15.36
C VAL A 197 8.34 -3.43 -16.54
N PRO A 198 9.08 -3.30 -17.65
CA PRO A 198 8.67 -2.44 -18.76
C PRO A 198 7.35 -2.87 -19.41
N GLU A 199 7.12 -4.17 -19.51
CA GLU A 199 5.94 -4.76 -20.15
C GLU A 199 5.38 -5.84 -19.21
N PRO A 200 4.60 -5.46 -18.17
CA PRO A 200 4.12 -6.42 -17.19
C PRO A 200 3.11 -7.40 -17.83
N PRO A 201 3.27 -8.72 -17.62
CA PRO A 201 2.50 -9.73 -18.33
C PRO A 201 1.12 -9.93 -17.69
N THR A 202 0.05 -9.90 -18.50
CA THR A 202 -1.31 -10.24 -18.05
C THR A 202 -1.62 -11.74 -18.16
N MET A 203 -0.63 -12.53 -18.61
CA MET A 203 -0.69 -13.98 -18.76
C MET A 203 0.49 -14.61 -18.02
N GLY A 204 0.28 -15.78 -17.44
CA GLY A 204 1.29 -16.40 -16.58
C GLY A 204 2.48 -16.87 -17.39
N GLU A 205 3.61 -16.20 -17.25
CA GLU A 205 4.84 -16.51 -17.97
C GLU A 205 6.09 -16.17 -17.17
N ASP A 206 7.24 -16.62 -17.68
CA ASP A 206 8.53 -16.25 -17.13
C ASP A 206 8.93 -14.88 -17.71
N ILE A 207 9.34 -13.95 -16.85
CA ILE A 207 9.75 -12.59 -17.23
C ILE A 207 11.15 -12.26 -16.71
N GLU A 208 11.80 -11.31 -17.38
CA GLU A 208 12.99 -10.63 -16.88
C GLU A 208 12.60 -9.20 -16.52
N VAL A 209 13.27 -8.63 -15.53
CA VAL A 209 13.05 -7.25 -15.06
C VAL A 209 14.37 -6.49 -15.09
N ASP A 210 14.29 -5.18 -15.24
CA ASP A 210 15.47 -4.32 -15.23
C ASP A 210 15.81 -3.91 -13.80
N ILE A 211 17.04 -4.18 -13.34
CA ILE A 211 17.53 -3.70 -12.04
C ILE A 211 18.02 -2.27 -12.21
N LEU A 212 17.26 -1.32 -11.67
CA LEU A 212 17.55 0.12 -11.76
C LEU A 212 18.68 0.52 -10.81
N GLY A 213 18.77 -0.12 -9.65
CA GLY A 213 19.87 0.09 -8.71
C GLY A 213 19.49 -0.18 -7.26
N THR A 214 20.26 0.42 -6.36
CA THR A 214 19.99 0.44 -4.93
C THR A 214 19.77 1.88 -4.52
N VAL A 215 18.71 2.15 -3.78
CA VAL A 215 18.41 3.50 -3.26
C VAL A 215 19.61 3.98 -2.42
N PRO A 216 20.09 5.23 -2.59
CA PRO A 216 21.21 5.77 -1.82
C PRO A 216 20.98 5.77 -0.30
N ASP A 217 22.02 6.08 0.46
CA ASP A 217 21.99 6.31 1.92
C ASP A 217 21.49 5.15 2.80
N GLY A 218 21.28 3.97 2.22
CA GLY A 218 20.82 2.79 2.94
C GLY A 218 19.36 2.87 3.36
N LEU A 219 18.56 3.63 2.62
CA LEU A 219 17.12 3.76 2.85
C LEU A 219 16.39 2.43 2.73
N ARG A 220 15.33 2.29 3.52
CA ARG A 220 14.53 1.06 3.64
C ARG A 220 13.11 1.38 3.17
N ILE A 221 12.83 1.06 1.92
CA ILE A 221 11.61 1.48 1.24
C ILE A 221 10.59 0.35 1.23
N GLU A 222 9.56 0.49 2.04
CA GLU A 222 8.53 -0.52 2.23
C GLU A 222 7.37 -0.37 1.24
N ALA A 223 7.08 0.88 0.86
CA ALA A 223 5.99 1.20 -0.05
C ALA A 223 6.46 2.08 -1.21
N LEU A 224 5.82 1.90 -2.36
CA LEU A 224 5.96 2.77 -3.53
C LEU A 224 4.60 3.27 -3.93
N TYR A 225 4.54 4.52 -4.35
CA TYR A 225 3.32 5.19 -4.75
C TYR A 225 3.61 6.10 -5.94
N THR A 226 2.79 6.06 -6.99
CA THR A 226 2.88 7.00 -8.10
C THR A 226 1.74 7.97 -7.93
N ASP A 227 1.99 9.26 -8.04
CA ASP A 227 0.96 10.28 -7.87
C ASP A 227 0.21 10.57 -9.18
N CYS A 228 -0.72 11.52 -9.14
CA CYS A 228 -1.50 11.91 -10.32
C CYS A 228 -0.66 12.58 -11.42
N GLN A 229 0.57 13.02 -11.11
CA GLN A 229 1.51 13.66 -12.03
C GLN A 229 2.55 12.67 -12.58
N GLY A 230 2.44 11.37 -12.23
CA GLY A 230 3.39 10.33 -12.64
C GLY A 230 4.71 10.36 -11.85
N LEU A 231 4.77 11.08 -10.73
CA LEU A 231 5.93 11.14 -9.84
C LEU A 231 5.89 9.96 -8.87
N VAL A 232 7.05 9.33 -8.64
CA VAL A 232 7.16 8.16 -7.78
C VAL A 232 7.64 8.56 -6.39
N TYR A 233 6.83 8.25 -5.40
CA TYR A 233 7.03 8.42 -3.98
C TYR A 233 7.45 7.12 -3.33
N LEU A 234 8.21 7.26 -2.24
CA LEU A 234 8.76 6.16 -1.49
C LEU A 234 8.51 6.38 -0.01
N MET A 235 8.00 5.35 0.66
CA MET A 235 7.90 5.33 2.12
C MET A 235 9.17 4.73 2.71
N ASP A 236 10.00 5.57 3.33
CA ASP A 236 11.19 5.13 4.07
C ASP A 236 10.82 4.86 5.54
N THR A 237 11.00 3.62 6.01
CA THR A 237 10.72 3.16 7.40
C THR A 237 11.84 3.57 8.40
N GLY A 238 12.71 4.49 8.00
CA GLY A 238 13.71 5.06 8.90
C GLY A 238 14.68 4.02 9.49
N VAL A 239 14.72 3.93 10.83
CA VAL A 239 15.70 3.11 11.55
C VAL A 239 15.33 1.63 11.63
N ASP A 240 14.04 1.28 11.76
CA ASP A 240 13.54 -0.09 11.86
C ASP A 240 12.04 -0.21 11.51
N VAL A 241 11.62 -1.42 11.10
CA VAL A 241 10.24 -1.81 10.66
C VAL A 241 9.25 -1.93 11.82
N GLY A 242 9.34 -1.05 12.80
CA GLY A 242 8.46 -1.10 13.95
C GLY A 242 8.49 0.16 14.79
N SER A 243 9.04 1.24 14.22
CA SER A 243 9.27 2.50 14.87
C SER A 243 9.10 3.61 13.86
N SER A 244 8.49 4.72 14.28
CA SER A 244 8.36 5.88 13.41
C SER A 244 9.66 6.67 13.31
N GLU A 245 10.68 6.34 14.10
CA GLU A 245 11.91 7.10 14.17
C GLU A 245 12.62 7.14 12.80
N GLY A 246 12.65 8.33 12.20
CA GLY A 246 13.25 8.56 10.89
C GLY A 246 12.37 8.19 9.70
N ASN A 247 11.09 7.88 9.92
CA ASN A 247 10.14 7.64 8.83
C ASN A 247 10.03 8.88 7.96
N ARG A 248 10.05 8.71 6.64
CA ARG A 248 10.02 9.84 5.69
C ARG A 248 9.25 9.47 4.44
N LEU A 249 8.49 10.43 3.94
CA LEU A 249 8.00 10.40 2.57
C LEU A 249 9.03 11.04 1.66
N LEU A 250 9.48 10.27 0.69
CA LEU A 250 10.47 10.70 -0.31
C LEU A 250 9.82 10.73 -1.69
N ARG A 251 10.44 11.47 -2.61
CA ARG A 251 10.08 11.48 -4.03
C ARG A 251 11.34 11.33 -4.88
N PHE A 252 11.31 10.50 -5.91
CA PHE A 252 12.39 10.48 -6.90
C PHE A 252 12.45 11.80 -7.68
N THR A 253 13.66 12.35 -7.80
CA THR A 253 13.94 13.58 -8.56
C THR A 253 14.80 13.34 -9.80
N GLY A 254 15.46 12.19 -9.87
CA GLY A 254 16.25 11.76 -11.02
C GLY A 254 15.43 11.00 -12.06
N ASP A 255 16.08 10.69 -13.19
CA ASP A 255 15.58 9.72 -14.17
C ASP A 255 15.79 8.30 -13.61
N TYR A 256 14.87 7.88 -12.74
CA TYR A 256 14.98 6.62 -12.02
C TYR A 256 14.94 5.40 -12.97
N LEU A 257 14.25 5.50 -14.11
CA LEU A 257 14.27 4.47 -15.16
C LEU A 257 15.65 4.35 -15.84
N ALA A 258 16.43 5.43 -15.87
CA ALA A 258 17.85 5.38 -16.27
C ALA A 258 18.81 5.03 -15.11
N GLY A 259 18.28 4.70 -13.92
CA GLY A 259 19.03 4.35 -12.72
C GLY A 259 19.52 5.53 -11.88
N ASP A 260 19.06 6.76 -12.16
CA ASP A 260 19.31 7.91 -11.29
C ASP A 260 18.27 7.95 -10.16
N LEU A 261 18.56 7.19 -9.10
CA LEU A 261 17.71 7.07 -7.90
C LEU A 261 17.92 8.23 -6.90
N SER A 262 18.22 9.43 -7.40
CA SER A 262 18.25 10.65 -6.60
C SER A 262 16.84 10.97 -6.11
N TYR A 263 16.74 11.50 -4.88
CA TYR A 263 15.47 11.77 -4.25
C TYR A 263 15.50 13.08 -3.45
N GLU A 264 14.30 13.56 -3.10
CA GLU A 264 14.09 14.60 -2.10
C GLU A 264 13.20 14.09 -0.97
N VAL A 265 13.28 14.75 0.20
CA VAL A 265 12.39 14.50 1.32
C VAL A 265 11.20 15.45 1.21
N ILE A 266 10.00 14.89 1.11
CA ILE A 266 8.76 15.65 1.00
C ILE A 266 8.24 15.98 2.40
N THR A 267 8.11 14.95 3.23
CA THR A 267 7.58 15.07 4.58
C THR A 267 8.41 14.20 5.53
N ASP A 268 8.75 14.76 6.68
CA ASP A 268 9.30 13.99 7.79
C ASP A 268 8.14 13.37 8.57
N LEU A 269 8.05 12.05 8.53
CA LEU A 269 6.99 11.26 9.14
C LEU A 269 7.41 10.73 10.51
N GLU A 270 8.56 11.14 11.06
CA GLU A 270 8.96 10.77 12.41
C GLU A 270 7.98 11.24 13.48
N MET A 271 7.26 12.32 13.16
CA MET A 271 6.23 12.93 14.00
C MET A 271 4.81 12.43 13.65
N ALA A 272 4.68 11.48 12.74
CA ALA A 272 3.39 10.90 12.38
C ALA A 272 2.75 10.20 13.58
N SER A 273 1.42 10.16 13.59
CA SER A 273 0.66 9.39 14.58
C SER A 273 0.73 7.87 14.35
N VAL A 274 1.28 7.44 13.21
CA VAL A 274 1.46 6.04 12.80
C VAL A 274 2.89 5.61 13.11
N ALA A 275 3.05 4.43 13.70
CA ALA A 275 4.36 3.95 14.13
C ALA A 275 5.16 3.41 12.95
N ASP A 276 4.55 2.63 12.06
CA ASP A 276 5.25 2.03 10.93
C ASP A 276 4.33 1.98 9.71
N ILE A 277 4.76 2.46 8.55
CA ILE A 277 3.90 2.46 7.36
C ILE A 277 4.40 1.37 6.43
N ASP A 278 3.78 0.20 6.56
CA ASP A 278 4.09 -1.00 5.78
C ASP A 278 3.76 -0.82 4.29
N ASP A 279 2.67 -0.08 4.01
CA ASP A 279 2.21 0.23 2.67
C ASP A 279 1.41 1.52 2.60
N MET A 280 1.32 2.09 1.40
CA MET A 280 0.63 3.34 1.14
C MET A 280 -0.09 3.28 -0.20
N GLY A 281 -1.22 3.98 -0.30
CA GLY A 281 -2.02 4.04 -1.51
C GLY A 281 -2.75 5.36 -1.67
N PRO A 282 -3.25 5.65 -2.87
CA PRO A 282 -4.08 6.82 -3.12
C PRO A 282 -5.35 6.81 -2.25
N GLY A 283 -5.92 7.98 -1.98
CA GLY A 283 -7.16 8.14 -1.22
C GLY A 283 -8.41 8.25 -2.10
N ILE A 284 -9.56 8.40 -1.43
CA ILE A 284 -10.85 8.73 -2.06
C ILE A 284 -11.42 9.91 -1.28
N ASP A 285 -11.79 10.99 -1.98
CA ASP A 285 -12.38 12.16 -1.34
C ASP A 285 -13.90 12.01 -1.10
N ASP A 286 -14.53 13.05 -0.52
CA ASP A 286 -15.97 13.08 -0.27
C ASP A 286 -16.83 12.99 -1.55
N MET A 287 -16.25 13.27 -2.73
CA MET A 287 -16.91 13.21 -4.03
C MET A 287 -16.71 11.85 -4.72
N GLY A 288 -15.86 10.98 -4.19
CA GLY A 288 -15.50 9.70 -4.79
C GLY A 288 -14.34 9.79 -5.79
N GLU A 289 -13.63 10.92 -5.83
CA GLU A 289 -12.48 11.17 -6.70
C GLU A 289 -11.18 10.66 -6.03
N VAL A 290 -10.24 10.20 -6.84
CA VAL A 290 -8.96 9.68 -6.33
C VAL A 290 -8.08 10.85 -5.94
N THR A 291 -7.40 10.77 -4.80
CA THR A 291 -6.47 11.82 -4.34
C THR A 291 -5.11 11.24 -4.01
N ASP A 292 -4.05 12.04 -4.17
CA ASP A 292 -2.67 11.58 -3.96
C ASP A 292 -1.99 12.03 -2.67
N GLY A 293 -2.43 13.13 -2.06
CA GLY A 293 -1.84 13.70 -0.85
C GLY A 293 -2.65 13.41 0.41
N LEU A 294 -3.95 13.14 0.26
CA LEU A 294 -4.75 12.42 1.25
C LEU A 294 -4.89 10.99 0.75
N GLY A 295 -4.31 10.04 1.46
CA GLY A 295 -4.24 8.65 1.03
C GLY A 295 -4.59 7.66 2.12
N PHE A 296 -4.37 6.40 1.82
CA PHE A 296 -4.47 5.33 2.81
C PHE A 296 -3.10 4.77 3.16
N ALA A 297 -2.86 4.51 4.43
CA ALA A 297 -1.65 3.85 4.91
C ALA A 297 -2.01 2.63 5.75
N ILE A 298 -1.16 1.61 5.74
CA ILE A 298 -1.31 0.42 6.60
C ILE A 298 -0.13 0.31 7.56
N ASP A 299 -0.42 0.01 8.83
CA ASP A 299 0.53 -0.43 9.86
C ASP A 299 0.02 -1.72 10.50
N SER A 300 0.68 -2.84 10.27
CA SER A 300 0.43 -4.10 10.97
C SER A 300 -1.04 -4.55 10.94
N GLY A 301 -1.75 -4.22 9.85
CA GLY A 301 -3.18 -4.50 9.65
C GLY A 301 -4.17 -3.46 10.20
N THR A 302 -3.67 -2.34 10.72
CA THR A 302 -4.46 -1.13 10.98
C THR A 302 -4.38 -0.22 9.76
N VAL A 303 -5.53 0.26 9.29
CA VAL A 303 -5.62 1.18 8.16
C VAL A 303 -5.86 2.59 8.67
N TYR A 304 -5.17 3.54 8.06
CA TYR A 304 -5.27 4.96 8.35
C TYR A 304 -5.64 5.74 7.09
N GLU A 305 -6.46 6.76 7.27
CA GLU A 305 -6.53 7.88 6.34
C GLU A 305 -5.39 8.84 6.70
N MET A 306 -4.47 9.08 5.76
CA MET A 306 -3.21 9.78 6.02
C MET A 306 -3.05 10.99 5.10
N ASP A 307 -2.75 12.14 5.68
CA ASP A 307 -2.27 13.30 4.94
C ASP A 307 -0.74 13.22 4.79
N TYR A 308 -0.30 12.84 3.60
CA TYR A 308 1.10 12.70 3.25
C TYR A 308 1.86 14.04 3.25
N ASN A 309 1.18 15.17 3.14
CA ASN A 309 1.81 16.49 3.21
C ASN A 309 2.20 16.87 4.64
N THR A 310 1.42 16.41 5.63
CA THR A 310 1.60 16.80 7.03
C THR A 310 2.08 15.64 7.91
N GLY A 311 1.99 14.41 7.43
CA GLY A 311 2.23 13.19 8.19
C GLY A 311 1.15 12.90 9.23
N THR A 312 0.03 13.61 9.21
CA THR A 312 -1.07 13.35 10.14
C THR A 312 -1.93 12.21 9.63
N ALA A 313 -2.39 11.35 10.53
CA ALA A 313 -3.20 10.20 10.17
C ALA A 313 -4.32 9.94 11.17
N VAL A 314 -5.46 9.48 10.65
CA VAL A 314 -6.64 9.06 11.41
C VAL A 314 -6.86 7.57 11.20
N GLU A 315 -6.86 6.80 12.29
CA GLU A 315 -7.22 5.38 12.23
C GLU A 315 -8.69 5.23 11.80
N ILE A 316 -8.93 4.50 10.72
CA ILE A 316 -10.27 4.25 10.18
C ILE A 316 -10.75 2.83 10.46
N GLY A 317 -9.84 1.87 10.64
CA GLY A 317 -10.21 0.51 11.03
C GLY A 317 -9.07 -0.49 10.97
N ASN A 318 -9.42 -1.76 11.12
CA ASN A 318 -8.49 -2.87 10.88
C ASN A 318 -8.87 -3.53 9.56
N GLY A 319 -7.90 -3.68 8.67
CA GLY A 319 -8.08 -4.25 7.34
C GLY A 319 -6.72 -4.58 6.73
N GLY A 320 -6.61 -5.76 6.12
CA GLY A 320 -5.38 -6.16 5.44
C GLY A 320 -4.18 -6.33 6.35
N THR A 321 -2.99 -6.29 5.73
CA THR A 321 -1.70 -6.28 6.45
C THR A 321 -0.61 -5.59 5.64
N TRP A 322 -0.63 -5.65 4.30
CA TRP A 322 0.52 -5.22 3.50
C TRP A 322 0.19 -4.51 2.19
N GLY A 323 -1.03 -4.64 1.67
CA GLY A 323 -1.38 -4.09 0.36
C GLY A 323 -2.62 -3.23 0.44
N ILE A 324 -2.57 -2.00 -0.06
CA ILE A 324 -3.74 -1.12 -0.18
C ILE A 324 -3.70 -0.30 -1.47
N HIS A 325 -4.81 -0.26 -2.20
CA HIS A 325 -4.89 0.53 -3.42
C HIS A 325 -6.32 0.94 -3.75
N VAL A 326 -6.49 2.13 -4.32
CA VAL A 326 -7.77 2.59 -4.88
C VAL A 326 -7.71 2.50 -6.40
N LEU A 327 -8.76 1.93 -6.99
CA LEU A 327 -9.03 2.06 -8.41
C LEU A 327 -10.10 3.14 -8.61
N GLY A 328 -9.82 4.12 -9.47
CA GLY A 328 -10.71 5.27 -9.70
C GLY A 328 -12.01 4.90 -10.40
N GLY A 329 -13.02 5.76 -10.23
CA GLY A 329 -14.37 5.58 -10.78
C GLY A 329 -14.44 5.27 -12.28
N PRO A 330 -13.67 5.93 -13.15
CA PRO A 330 -13.70 5.72 -14.61
C PRO A 330 -13.35 4.31 -15.07
N LEU A 331 -12.70 3.53 -14.21
CA LEU A 331 -12.37 2.14 -14.51
C LEU A 331 -13.60 1.22 -14.38
N PHE A 332 -14.72 1.74 -13.86
CA PHE A 332 -15.93 0.97 -13.58
C PHE A 332 -17.15 1.54 -14.29
N ASN A 333 -18.08 0.66 -14.65
CA ASN A 333 -19.29 1.03 -15.39
C ASN A 333 -20.33 1.81 -14.56
N ASP A 334 -20.12 1.89 -13.24
CA ASP A 334 -20.93 2.66 -12.30
C ASP A 334 -20.24 3.94 -11.79
N ASP A 335 -19.11 4.32 -12.40
CA ASP A 335 -18.32 5.50 -12.08
C ASP A 335 -17.93 5.59 -10.58
N THR A 336 -17.83 4.45 -9.88
CA THR A 336 -17.57 4.40 -8.44
C THR A 336 -16.15 3.90 -8.16
N ALA A 337 -15.34 4.75 -7.52
CA ALA A 337 -14.01 4.35 -7.05
C ALA A 337 -14.10 3.27 -5.98
N ARG A 338 -13.13 2.35 -5.95
CA ARG A 338 -13.14 1.18 -5.06
C ARG A 338 -11.79 0.99 -4.38
N LEU A 339 -11.83 0.75 -3.07
CA LEU A 339 -10.66 0.46 -2.25
C LEU A 339 -10.45 -1.06 -2.16
N TYR A 340 -9.24 -1.51 -2.46
CA TYR A 340 -8.84 -2.90 -2.37
C TYR A 340 -7.71 -3.07 -1.36
N ILE A 341 -7.79 -4.17 -0.60
CA ILE A 341 -6.88 -4.45 0.51
C ILE A 341 -6.40 -5.89 0.45
N LEU A 342 -5.10 -6.09 0.67
CA LEU A 342 -4.43 -7.39 0.71
C LEU A 342 -3.95 -7.70 2.14
N ASN A 343 -4.28 -8.89 2.64
CA ASN A 343 -3.76 -9.38 3.92
C ASN A 343 -2.48 -10.21 3.77
N SER A 344 -1.88 -10.62 4.89
CA SER A 344 -0.67 -11.46 4.91
C SER A 344 -0.80 -12.82 4.21
N ASP A 345 -2.01 -13.39 4.13
CA ASP A 345 -2.29 -14.65 3.42
C ASP A 345 -2.54 -14.45 1.91
N ALA A 346 -2.39 -13.22 1.41
CA ALA A 346 -2.75 -12.78 0.06
C ALA A 346 -4.24 -12.95 -0.27
N ASP A 347 -5.12 -12.88 0.73
CA ASP A 347 -6.54 -12.69 0.47
C ASP A 347 -6.79 -11.23 0.08
N LEU A 348 -7.41 -11.02 -1.07
CA LEU A 348 -7.85 -9.73 -1.57
C LEU A 348 -9.30 -9.47 -1.14
N PHE A 349 -9.55 -8.27 -0.65
CA PHE A 349 -10.86 -7.75 -0.27
C PHE A 349 -11.14 -6.45 -1.01
N GLU A 350 -12.41 -6.19 -1.30
CA GLU A 350 -12.90 -4.83 -1.48
C GLU A 350 -13.29 -4.30 -0.09
N ALA A 351 -13.01 -3.03 0.18
CA ALA A 351 -13.30 -2.38 1.45
C ALA A 351 -14.14 -1.12 1.25
N ASP A 352 -15.08 -0.84 2.16
CA ASP A 352 -15.72 0.47 2.22
C ASP A 352 -14.70 1.51 2.73
N PRO A 353 -14.41 2.59 1.97
CA PRO A 353 -13.38 3.55 2.35
C PRO A 353 -13.73 4.37 3.60
N ASN A 354 -15.01 4.43 4.01
CA ASN A 354 -15.44 5.24 5.16
C ASN A 354 -15.33 4.50 6.50
N ASP A 355 -15.59 3.19 6.49
CA ASP A 355 -15.69 2.39 7.72
C ASP A 355 -14.86 1.09 7.71
N LEU A 356 -14.14 0.83 6.61
CA LEU A 356 -13.27 -0.33 6.42
C LEU A 356 -14.00 -1.68 6.57
N SER A 357 -15.32 -1.70 6.34
CA SER A 357 -16.04 -2.96 6.22
C SER A 357 -15.56 -3.72 4.98
N LEU A 358 -15.02 -4.92 5.21
CA LEU A 358 -14.47 -5.77 4.16
C LEU A 358 -15.56 -6.64 3.52
N SER A 359 -15.44 -6.86 2.22
CA SER A 359 -16.17 -7.88 1.48
C SER A 359 -15.83 -9.30 1.95
N ASP A 360 -16.50 -10.32 1.38
CA ASP A 360 -15.93 -11.67 1.40
C ASP A 360 -14.59 -11.67 0.61
N VAL A 361 -13.72 -12.66 0.86
CA VAL A 361 -12.49 -12.83 0.09
C VAL A 361 -12.82 -12.96 -1.40
N LEU A 362 -12.30 -12.03 -2.22
CA LEU A 362 -12.52 -12.03 -3.66
C LEU A 362 -11.66 -13.08 -4.35
N VAL A 363 -10.38 -13.14 -3.96
CA VAL A 363 -9.41 -14.14 -4.43
C VAL A 363 -8.31 -14.30 -3.39
N THR A 364 -7.69 -15.48 -3.34
CA THR A 364 -6.47 -15.74 -2.57
C THR A 364 -5.31 -15.93 -3.54
N GLY A 365 -4.25 -15.17 -3.33
CA GLY A 365 -3.00 -15.26 -4.05
C GLY A 365 -2.28 -16.60 -3.89
N PRO A 366 -1.32 -16.94 -4.76
CA PRO A 366 -0.62 -18.20 -4.68
C PRO A 366 0.48 -18.13 -3.61
N THR A 367 0.71 -19.25 -2.89
CA THR A 367 1.81 -19.36 -1.92
C THR A 367 3.16 -19.17 -2.61
N PRO A 368 4.06 -18.30 -2.09
CA PRO A 368 5.38 -18.05 -2.65
C PRO A 368 6.29 -19.30 -2.52
N ASN A 369 7.44 -19.29 -3.19
CA ASN A 369 8.30 -20.47 -3.27
C ASN A 369 9.17 -20.67 -2.01
N GLY A 370 9.50 -19.58 -1.32
CA GLY A 370 10.31 -19.50 -0.12
C GLY A 370 9.47 -19.39 1.15
N ASN A 371 9.92 -18.52 2.06
CA ASN A 371 9.36 -18.39 3.40
C ASN A 371 8.63 -17.06 3.61
N ALA A 372 8.53 -16.21 2.58
CA ALA A 372 7.75 -14.98 2.64
C ALA A 372 6.27 -15.27 2.93
N TYR A 373 5.61 -14.33 3.60
CA TYR A 373 4.15 -14.35 3.64
C TYR A 373 3.60 -14.11 2.23
N PRO A 374 2.54 -14.82 1.79
CA PRO A 374 2.04 -14.66 0.43
C PRO A 374 1.67 -13.24 0.03
N GLY A 375 1.15 -12.46 0.98
CA GLY A 375 0.77 -11.07 0.77
C GLY A 375 1.84 -10.06 1.15
N TRP A 376 3.12 -10.45 1.32
CA TRP A 376 4.21 -9.55 1.73
C TRP A 376 4.62 -8.58 0.61
N SER A 377 3.68 -7.73 0.19
CA SER A 377 3.82 -6.78 -0.91
C SER A 377 2.76 -5.69 -0.81
N GLY A 378 3.14 -4.47 -1.20
CA GLY A 378 2.21 -3.42 -1.58
C GLY A 378 1.38 -3.77 -2.81
N LEU A 379 0.30 -3.02 -3.00
CA LEU A 379 -0.68 -3.22 -4.07
C LEU A 379 -0.67 -2.03 -5.04
N ALA A 380 -0.61 -2.30 -6.34
CA ALA A 380 -0.54 -1.28 -7.38
C ALA A 380 -1.65 -1.47 -8.41
N GLY A 381 -2.13 -0.37 -8.99
CA GLY A 381 -3.07 -0.36 -10.11
C GLY A 381 -2.99 0.97 -10.85
N PRO A 382 -3.77 1.13 -11.93
CA PRO A 382 -3.85 2.38 -12.67
C PRO A 382 -4.56 3.47 -11.85
N LEU A 383 -4.07 4.70 -11.96
CA LEU A 383 -4.70 5.88 -11.36
C LEU A 383 -5.47 6.67 -12.41
N THR A 384 -6.78 6.72 -12.26
CA THR A 384 -7.69 7.49 -13.13
C THR A 384 -8.43 8.54 -12.32
N GLU A 385 -8.67 9.72 -12.90
CA GLU A 385 -9.36 10.84 -12.22
C GLU A 385 -8.73 11.16 -10.86
N CYS A 386 -7.42 11.42 -10.90
CA CYS A 386 -6.62 11.67 -9.71
C CYS A 386 -6.38 13.17 -9.55
N GLU A 387 -6.75 13.75 -8.41
CA GLU A 387 -6.43 15.13 -8.04
C GLU A 387 -5.11 15.19 -7.28
N SER A 388 -4.15 15.96 -7.83
CA SER A 388 -2.88 16.17 -7.16
C SER A 388 -2.95 17.26 -6.10
N THR A 389 -2.61 16.88 -4.88
CA THR A 389 -2.56 17.73 -3.69
C THR A 389 -1.17 17.76 -3.05
N LEU A 390 -0.23 16.94 -3.55
CA LEU A 390 1.18 16.95 -3.16
C LEU A 390 1.91 18.18 -3.74
N PRO A 391 2.99 18.66 -3.09
CA PRO A 391 3.71 19.83 -3.55
C PRO A 391 4.46 19.57 -4.87
N ASP A 392 4.50 20.55 -5.76
CA ASP A 392 5.28 20.48 -7.00
C ASP A 392 6.77 20.15 -6.75
N PRO A 393 7.44 19.45 -7.69
CA PRO A 393 8.89 19.26 -7.71
C PRO A 393 9.67 20.56 -7.50
N GLN A 394 10.68 20.54 -6.61
CA GLN A 394 11.49 21.73 -6.25
C GLN A 394 12.78 21.89 -7.07
#